data_AF-A0A1Y1VAB4-F1
#
_entry.id   AF-A0A1Y1VAB4-F1
#
_cell.length_a   1.000
_cell.length_b   1.000
_cell.length_c   1.000
_cell.angle_alpha   90.00
_cell.angle_beta   90.00
_cell.angle_gamma   90.00
#
_symmetry.space_group_name_H-M   'P 1'
#
loop_
_entity.id
_entity.type
_entity.pdbx_description
1 polymer ?
#
loop_
_entity_poly.entity_id
_entity_poly.type
_entity_poly.pdbx_seq_one_letter_code
_entity_poly.pdbx_strand_id
1 'polypeptide(L)'
;MKIKGIMKRKTINGDASIRTKSEASFIKEDISSIQEEKTLMSNKNGSTETLVDLADNQTNSQSKFDEFKAQMLKMFEEQEKKHNEKVESLLQKIEVLTVENRQYQAKVNELEKKLNKIESNTDMVSKVQDLEQKVENLEDQYQEQSQSISQRELSDDQIVQAIDQITQNNRDFKKLQEKIDQLEKSDAKILEDQSFMTKEVEKLNSFVINNEEIKVYVDVRGGINFSVIATSAQTIGNLKSQIKEELGCDVASEILTYNGYVLEDEFNLHDYNICEGNEGIITF
;
A
#
# COMPACT_ATOMS: atom_id res chain seq x y z
N MET A 1 6.56 -30.98 20.61
CA MET A 1 7.17 -29.63 20.60
C MET A 1 6.05 -28.61 20.83
N LYS A 2 6.12 -27.77 21.88
CA LYS A 2 5.05 -26.82 22.25
C LYS A 2 5.28 -25.50 21.53
N ILE A 3 4.36 -25.08 20.66
CA ILE A 3 4.29 -23.69 20.18
C ILE A 3 2.93 -23.13 20.60
N LYS A 4 2.91 -22.45 21.75
CA LYS A 4 1.89 -21.47 22.10
C LYS A 4 2.48 -20.11 21.76
N GLY A 5 1.87 -19.36 20.86
CA GLY A 5 2.40 -18.07 20.43
C GLY A 5 1.38 -17.19 19.72
N ILE A 6 0.56 -16.50 20.52
CA ILE A 6 0.20 -15.08 20.34
C ILE A 6 -0.39 -14.67 18.98
N MET A 7 -1.73 -14.49 18.94
CA MET A 7 -2.35 -13.41 18.15
C MET A 7 -3.52 -12.82 18.94
N LYS A 8 -3.26 -11.71 19.63
CA LYS A 8 -4.29 -10.83 20.16
C LYS A 8 -4.86 -10.02 18.99
N ARG A 9 -6.11 -10.29 18.60
CA ARG A 9 -6.88 -9.42 17.72
C ARG A 9 -7.12 -8.09 18.45
N LYS A 10 -6.57 -7.01 17.90
CA LYS A 10 -6.88 -5.63 18.30
C LYS A 10 -8.09 -5.18 17.48
N THR A 11 -9.28 -5.24 18.07
CA THR A 11 -10.49 -4.62 17.55
C THR A 11 -10.29 -3.11 17.60
N ILE A 12 -10.23 -2.45 16.44
CA ILE A 12 -10.28 -0.99 16.35
C ILE A 12 -11.69 -0.64 15.90
N ASN A 13 -12.52 -0.25 16.87
CA ASN A 13 -13.73 0.51 16.61
C ASN A 13 -13.31 1.94 16.23
N GLY A 14 -13.55 2.32 14.98
CA GLY A 14 -13.39 3.68 14.49
C GLY A 14 -14.72 4.40 14.44
N ASP A 15 -15.21 4.84 15.60
CA ASP A 15 -16.18 5.93 15.69
C ASP A 15 -15.39 7.24 15.55
N ALA A 16 -15.55 7.95 14.43
CA ALA A 16 -14.96 9.27 14.23
C ALA A 16 -16.05 10.26 13.82
N SER A 17 -16.66 10.84 14.85
CA SER A 17 -17.46 12.05 14.79
C SER A 17 -16.57 13.22 14.35
N ILE A 18 -16.74 13.71 13.11
CA ILE A 18 -16.05 14.90 12.61
C ILE A 18 -16.75 16.13 13.19
N ARG A 19 -16.15 16.70 14.23
CA ARG A 19 -16.41 18.07 14.68
C ARG A 19 -15.64 19.03 13.76
N THR A 20 -16.36 19.82 12.99
CA THR A 20 -15.84 21.00 12.30
C THR A 20 -15.62 22.12 13.32
N LYS A 21 -14.36 22.46 13.63
CA LYS A 21 -13.96 23.75 14.22
C LYS A 21 -12.45 23.92 14.11
N SER A 22 -12.05 24.87 13.27
CA SER A 22 -10.87 25.74 13.37
C SER A 22 -10.49 26.17 11.95
N GLU A 23 -10.00 27.35 11.63
CA GLU A 23 -9.74 28.60 12.33
C GLU A 23 -9.31 29.52 11.18
N ALA A 24 -10.07 30.59 10.91
CA ALA A 24 -9.63 31.63 9.99
C ALA A 24 -8.70 32.57 10.77
N SER A 25 -7.41 32.49 10.49
CA SER A 25 -6.44 33.50 10.91
C SER A 25 -5.36 33.63 9.85
N PHE A 26 -4.81 34.86 9.74
CA PHE A 26 -3.80 35.35 8.79
C PHE A 26 -4.33 35.87 7.45
N ILE A 27 -4.68 37.17 7.42
CA ILE A 27 -3.88 38.19 6.71
C ILE A 27 -3.91 39.47 7.56
N LYS A 28 -2.76 39.83 8.14
CA LYS A 28 -2.45 41.18 8.62
C LYS A 28 -1.40 41.70 7.64
N GLU A 29 -1.78 42.58 6.73
CA GLU A 29 -0.84 43.41 5.97
C GLU A 29 -1.34 44.86 5.96
N ASP A 30 -0.53 45.70 6.59
CA ASP A 30 -0.23 47.10 6.31
C ASP A 30 -1.30 47.98 5.67
N ILE A 31 -2.06 48.65 6.54
CA ILE A 31 -2.64 49.97 6.22
C ILE A 31 -1.88 50.99 7.05
N SER A 32 -0.75 51.44 6.51
CA SER A 32 -0.10 52.67 6.93
C SER A 32 -0.14 53.66 5.78
N SER A 33 -0.44 54.92 6.12
CA SER A 33 -0.25 56.13 5.30
C SER A 33 -1.41 56.54 4.37
N ILE A 34 -2.48 57.11 4.97
CA ILE A 34 -3.17 58.26 4.38
C ILE A 34 -3.32 59.33 5.46
N GLN A 35 -2.30 60.18 5.55
CA GLN A 35 -2.35 61.52 6.10
C GLN A 35 -1.98 62.48 4.96
N GLU A 36 -2.45 63.72 5.04
CA GLU A 36 -2.47 64.79 4.02
C GLU A 36 -3.76 64.75 3.18
N GLU A 37 -4.60 65.77 3.10
CA GLU A 37 -4.34 67.20 3.25
C GLU A 37 -5.64 67.92 3.64
N LYS A 38 -5.59 68.70 4.71
CA LYS A 38 -6.68 69.55 5.18
C LYS A 38 -6.18 70.98 5.25
N THR A 39 -6.20 71.70 4.13
CA THR A 39 -6.16 73.18 4.12
C THR A 39 -6.47 73.73 2.75
N LEU A 40 -7.61 74.42 2.60
CA LEU A 40 -7.71 75.80 2.09
C LEU A 40 -9.18 76.19 1.90
N MET A 41 -9.64 77.07 2.78
CA MET A 41 -10.84 77.88 2.56
C MET A 41 -10.45 79.18 1.85
N SER A 42 -11.38 79.68 1.03
CA SER A 42 -11.48 81.04 0.51
C SER A 42 -10.72 81.36 -0.78
N ASN A 43 -11.38 81.15 -1.92
CA ASN A 43 -11.54 82.26 -2.88
C ASN A 43 -12.81 82.08 -3.72
N LYS A 44 -13.82 82.91 -3.46
CA LYS A 44 -14.92 83.16 -4.39
C LYS A 44 -14.41 84.14 -5.43
N ASN A 45 -14.29 83.71 -6.68
CA ASN A 45 -14.81 84.40 -7.87
C ASN A 45 -14.23 83.76 -9.14
N GLY A 46 -15.13 83.21 -9.97
CA GLY A 46 -14.97 83.09 -11.43
C GLY A 46 -14.01 82.02 -11.95
N SER A 47 -14.53 80.83 -12.25
CA SER A 47 -14.46 80.28 -13.62
C SER A 47 -15.35 79.04 -13.70
N THR A 48 -16.28 79.02 -14.64
CA THR A 48 -17.16 77.87 -14.93
C THR A 48 -16.41 76.71 -15.60
N GLU A 49 -15.12 76.89 -15.91
CA GLU A 49 -14.24 75.87 -16.51
C GLU A 49 -13.83 74.77 -15.53
N THR A 50 -13.72 75.07 -14.22
CA THR A 50 -13.22 74.10 -13.22
C THR A 50 -14.25 73.06 -12.74
N LEU A 51 -15.55 73.22 -13.04
CA LEU A 51 -16.57 72.22 -12.68
C LEU A 51 -16.70 71.10 -13.71
N VAL A 52 -16.37 71.37 -14.98
CA VAL A 52 -16.34 70.37 -16.05
C VAL A 52 -15.15 69.42 -15.84
N ASP A 53 -13.97 69.97 -15.53
CA ASP A 53 -12.76 69.17 -15.23
C ASP A 53 -12.91 68.31 -13.96
N LEU A 54 -13.71 68.74 -12.98
CA LEU A 54 -14.03 67.94 -11.79
C LEU A 54 -15.00 66.79 -12.11
N ALA A 55 -16.00 67.03 -12.95
CA ALA A 55 -16.95 66.00 -13.40
C ALA A 55 -16.26 64.96 -14.30
N ASP A 56 -15.33 65.39 -15.15
CA ASP A 56 -14.55 64.52 -16.03
C ASP A 56 -13.53 63.66 -15.25
N ASN A 57 -12.94 64.19 -14.16
CA ASN A 57 -12.07 63.39 -13.27
C ASN A 57 -12.86 62.39 -12.42
N GLN A 58 -14.07 62.74 -11.99
CA GLN A 58 -14.93 61.83 -11.21
C GLN A 58 -15.46 60.68 -12.06
N THR A 59 -15.84 60.95 -13.32
CA THR A 59 -16.27 59.91 -14.28
C THR A 59 -15.11 58.99 -14.68
N ASN A 60 -13.91 59.52 -14.86
CA ASN A 60 -12.71 58.71 -15.13
C ASN A 60 -12.33 57.80 -13.95
N SER A 61 -12.45 58.29 -12.72
CA SER A 61 -12.21 57.50 -11.50
C SER A 61 -13.25 56.37 -11.34
N GLN A 62 -14.51 56.65 -11.66
CA GLN A 62 -15.57 55.64 -11.64
C GLN A 62 -15.33 54.55 -12.68
N SER A 63 -14.94 54.93 -13.91
CA SER A 63 -14.61 53.99 -14.99
C SER A 63 -13.45 53.06 -14.61
N LYS A 64 -12.39 53.59 -13.96
CA LYS A 64 -11.26 52.77 -13.49
C LYS A 64 -11.66 51.81 -12.37
N PHE A 65 -12.57 52.22 -11.49
CA PHE A 65 -13.08 51.35 -10.43
C PHE A 65 -13.95 50.22 -10.99
N ASP A 66 -14.77 50.50 -11.99
CA ASP A 66 -15.58 49.49 -12.67
C ASP A 66 -14.71 48.48 -13.44
N GLU A 67 -13.64 48.96 -14.10
CA GLU A 67 -12.65 48.10 -14.76
C GLU A 67 -11.90 47.20 -13.75
N PHE A 68 -11.47 47.76 -12.62
CA PHE A 68 -10.86 46.99 -11.53
C PHE A 68 -11.80 45.92 -10.97
N LYS A 69 -13.09 46.26 -10.76
CA LYS A 69 -14.10 45.32 -10.28
C LYS A 69 -14.33 44.19 -11.28
N ALA A 70 -14.37 44.50 -12.58
CA ALA A 70 -14.49 43.50 -13.63
C ALA A 70 -13.26 42.57 -13.68
N GLN A 71 -12.05 43.13 -13.51
CA GLN A 71 -10.81 42.35 -13.45
C GLN A 71 -10.79 41.41 -12.23
N MET A 72 -11.20 41.89 -11.06
CA MET A 72 -11.34 41.09 -9.84
C MET A 72 -12.35 39.95 -10.01
N LEU A 73 -13.52 40.24 -10.60
CA LEU A 73 -14.54 39.23 -10.85
C LEU A 73 -14.02 38.14 -11.80
N LYS A 74 -13.36 38.53 -12.89
CA LYS A 74 -12.75 37.59 -13.85
C LYS A 74 -11.67 36.71 -13.19
N MET A 75 -10.87 37.30 -12.30
CA MET A 75 -9.86 36.55 -11.54
C MET A 75 -10.51 35.51 -10.61
N PHE A 76 -11.61 35.86 -9.93
CA PHE A 76 -12.34 34.91 -9.09
C PHE A 76 -13.00 33.80 -9.92
N GLU A 77 -13.62 34.11 -11.05
CA GLU A 77 -14.20 33.11 -11.96
C GLU A 77 -13.13 32.14 -12.49
N GLU A 78 -11.92 32.64 -12.82
CA GLU A 78 -10.82 31.78 -13.27
C GLU A 78 -10.28 30.90 -12.14
N GLN A 79 -10.17 31.42 -10.91
CA GLN A 79 -9.77 30.64 -9.74
C GLN A 79 -10.80 29.56 -9.40
N GLU A 80 -12.09 29.90 -9.44
CA GLU A 80 -13.18 28.95 -9.21
C GLU A 80 -13.18 27.84 -10.28
N LYS A 81 -12.96 28.20 -11.55
CA LYS A 81 -12.82 27.23 -12.63
C LYS A 81 -11.64 26.28 -12.41
N LYS A 82 -10.45 26.79 -12.09
CA LYS A 82 -9.25 25.98 -11.79
C LYS A 82 -9.48 25.06 -10.58
N HIS A 83 -10.17 25.57 -9.56
CA HIS A 83 -10.53 24.77 -8.39
C HIS A 83 -11.47 23.62 -8.77
N ASN A 84 -12.51 23.89 -9.54
CA ASN A 84 -13.46 22.88 -9.99
C ASN A 84 -12.80 21.80 -10.87
N GLU A 85 -11.90 22.20 -11.79
CA GLU A 85 -11.12 21.24 -12.60
C GLU A 85 -10.24 20.32 -11.71
N LYS A 86 -9.63 20.88 -10.66
CA LYS A 86 -8.84 20.10 -9.69
C LYS A 86 -9.74 19.15 -8.88
N VAL A 87 -10.93 19.59 -8.47
CA VAL A 87 -11.90 18.74 -7.76
C VAL A 87 -12.36 17.59 -8.66
N GLU A 88 -12.68 17.84 -9.93
CA GLU A 88 -13.08 16.78 -10.87
C GLU A 88 -11.96 15.76 -11.10
N SER A 89 -10.71 16.22 -11.27
CA SER A 89 -9.55 15.34 -11.40
C SER A 89 -9.36 14.45 -10.16
N LEU A 90 -9.52 15.02 -8.96
CA LEU A 90 -9.44 14.26 -7.70
C LEU A 90 -10.58 13.23 -7.58
N LEU A 91 -11.80 13.59 -7.98
CA LEU A 91 -12.94 12.67 -7.98
C LEU A 91 -12.71 11.47 -8.92
N GLN A 92 -12.16 11.71 -10.10
CA GLN A 92 -11.77 10.63 -11.03
C GLN A 92 -10.71 9.70 -10.41
N LYS A 93 -9.68 10.27 -9.76
CA LYS A 93 -8.65 9.48 -9.07
C LYS A 93 -9.24 8.63 -7.93
N ILE A 94 -10.18 9.18 -7.16
CA ILE A 94 -10.89 8.45 -6.10
C ILE A 94 -11.71 7.29 -6.68
N GLU A 95 -12.38 7.49 -7.82
CA GLU A 95 -13.16 6.43 -8.46
C GLU A 95 -12.29 5.26 -8.92
N VAL A 96 -11.15 5.55 -9.58
CA VAL A 96 -10.18 4.54 -10.00
C VAL A 96 -9.66 3.74 -8.80
N LEU A 97 -9.20 4.43 -7.75
CA LEU A 97 -8.71 3.78 -6.53
C LEU A 97 -9.81 2.94 -5.83
N THR A 98 -11.06 3.40 -5.89
CA THR A 98 -12.20 2.65 -5.34
C THR A 98 -12.42 1.34 -6.08
N VAL A 99 -12.31 1.34 -7.41
CA VAL A 99 -12.43 0.13 -8.23
C VAL A 99 -11.28 -0.84 -7.95
N GLU A 100 -10.04 -0.34 -7.92
CA GLU A 100 -8.86 -1.15 -7.61
C GLU A 100 -8.96 -1.79 -6.21
N ASN A 101 -9.39 -1.04 -5.20
CA ASN A 101 -9.56 -1.56 -3.85
C ASN A 101 -10.60 -2.69 -3.78
N ARG A 102 -11.71 -2.59 -4.53
CA ARG A 102 -12.66 -3.70 -4.66
C ARG A 102 -12.04 -4.94 -5.29
N GLN A 103 -11.17 -4.78 -6.30
CA GLN A 103 -10.47 -5.89 -6.92
C GLN A 103 -9.50 -6.57 -5.94
N TYR A 104 -8.77 -5.78 -5.14
CA TYR A 104 -7.91 -6.31 -4.08
C TYR A 104 -8.71 -7.07 -3.02
N GLN A 105 -9.83 -6.54 -2.56
CA GLN A 105 -10.71 -7.24 -1.63
C GLN A 105 -11.24 -8.56 -2.20
N ALA A 106 -11.60 -8.59 -3.50
CA ALA A 106 -12.02 -9.82 -4.17
C ALA A 106 -10.89 -10.86 -4.21
N LYS A 107 -9.66 -10.46 -4.53
CA LYS A 107 -8.48 -11.34 -4.48
C LYS A 107 -8.24 -11.87 -3.07
N VAL A 108 -8.25 -11.01 -2.04
CA VAL A 108 -8.05 -11.42 -0.64
C VAL A 108 -9.08 -12.49 -0.23
N ASN A 109 -10.36 -12.28 -0.54
CA ASN A 109 -11.40 -13.28 -0.26
C ASN A 109 -11.18 -14.62 -0.99
N GLU A 110 -10.59 -14.61 -2.19
CA GLU A 110 -10.21 -15.83 -2.90
C GLU A 110 -9.04 -16.54 -2.20
N LEU A 111 -8.02 -15.80 -1.77
CA LEU A 111 -6.87 -16.35 -1.04
C LEU A 111 -7.31 -16.94 0.31
N GLU A 112 -8.22 -16.28 1.04
CA GLU A 112 -8.78 -16.80 2.30
C GLU A 112 -9.54 -18.12 2.08
N LYS A 113 -10.32 -18.24 0.99
CA LYS A 113 -10.99 -19.50 0.64
C LYS A 113 -9.98 -20.62 0.35
N LYS A 114 -8.90 -20.31 -0.37
CA LYS A 114 -7.81 -21.27 -0.64
C LYS A 114 -7.10 -21.66 0.65
N LEU A 115 -6.83 -20.72 1.55
CA LEU A 115 -6.21 -20.97 2.85
C LEU A 115 -7.07 -21.89 3.72
N ASN A 116 -8.38 -21.63 3.84
CA ASN A 116 -9.30 -22.49 4.59
C ASN A 116 -9.33 -23.92 4.04
N LYS A 117 -9.16 -24.11 2.72
CA LYS A 117 -9.07 -25.43 2.10
C LYS A 117 -7.75 -26.13 2.47
N ILE A 118 -6.65 -25.40 2.58
CA ILE A 118 -5.37 -25.92 3.05
C ILE A 118 -5.46 -26.26 4.55
N GLU A 119 -6.11 -25.42 5.37
CA GLU A 119 -6.31 -25.73 6.80
C GLU A 119 -7.16 -26.99 7.00
N SER A 120 -8.16 -27.22 6.15
CA SER A 120 -8.91 -28.50 6.12
C SER A 120 -8.01 -29.70 5.79
N ASN A 121 -6.84 -29.52 5.17
CA ASN A 121 -5.88 -30.59 4.97
C ASN A 121 -5.14 -30.97 6.27
N THR A 122 -5.25 -30.19 7.34
CA THR A 122 -4.84 -30.63 8.70
C THR A 122 -5.60 -31.90 9.10
N ASP A 123 -6.83 -32.10 8.61
CA ASP A 123 -7.56 -33.36 8.77
C ASP A 123 -6.97 -34.52 7.96
N MET A 124 -6.19 -34.24 6.90
CA MET A 124 -5.43 -35.28 6.21
C MET A 124 -4.21 -35.68 7.02
N VAL A 125 -3.53 -34.74 7.68
CA VAL A 125 -2.40 -35.04 8.57
C VAL A 125 -2.83 -35.94 9.73
N SER A 126 -3.97 -35.67 10.35
CA SER A 126 -4.50 -36.54 11.41
C SER A 126 -4.89 -37.93 10.88
N LYS A 127 -5.48 -38.03 9.68
CA LYS A 127 -5.77 -39.31 9.03
C LYS A 127 -4.51 -40.10 8.68
N VAL A 128 -3.43 -39.45 8.27
CA VAL A 128 -2.14 -40.09 7.99
C VAL A 128 -1.57 -40.66 9.29
N GLN A 129 -1.57 -39.89 10.38
CA GLN A 129 -1.12 -40.36 11.69
C GLN A 129 -1.93 -41.57 12.20
N ASP A 130 -3.26 -41.55 12.03
CA ASP A 130 -4.12 -42.69 12.39
C ASP A 130 -3.83 -43.94 11.54
N LEU A 131 -3.41 -43.77 10.28
CA LEU A 131 -3.03 -44.88 9.40
C LEU A 131 -1.64 -45.43 9.76
N GLU A 132 -0.68 -44.56 10.04
CA GLU A 132 0.67 -44.94 10.51
C GLU A 132 0.58 -45.81 11.76
N GLN A 133 -0.22 -45.41 12.76
CA GLN A 133 -0.42 -46.21 13.98
C GLN A 133 -1.06 -47.58 13.70
N LYS A 134 -1.96 -47.68 12.71
CA LYS A 134 -2.56 -48.95 12.31
C LYS A 134 -1.57 -49.87 11.61
N VAL A 135 -0.66 -49.32 10.80
CA VAL A 135 0.40 -50.08 10.15
C VAL A 135 1.35 -50.66 11.20
N GLU A 136 1.80 -49.83 12.14
CA GLU A 136 2.68 -50.26 13.25
C GLU A 136 2.05 -51.42 14.04
N ASN A 137 0.77 -51.29 14.43
CA ASN A 137 0.05 -52.36 15.14
C ASN A 137 -0.07 -53.67 14.33
N LEU A 138 -0.19 -53.59 13.00
CA LEU A 138 -0.27 -54.76 12.12
C LEU A 138 1.10 -55.44 11.95
N GLU A 139 2.18 -54.66 11.89
CA GLU A 139 3.55 -55.17 11.86
C GLU A 139 3.89 -55.94 13.14
N ASP A 140 3.51 -55.40 14.31
CA ASP A 140 3.67 -56.06 15.60
C ASP A 140 2.89 -57.39 15.66
N GLN A 141 1.61 -57.40 15.23
CA GLN A 141 0.81 -58.62 15.15
C GLN A 141 1.45 -59.67 14.23
N TYR A 142 1.98 -59.24 13.08
CA TYR A 142 2.63 -60.14 12.14
C TYR A 142 3.91 -60.75 12.73
N GLN A 143 4.73 -59.97 13.44
CA GLN A 143 5.91 -60.48 14.14
C GLN A 143 5.54 -61.52 15.20
N GLU A 144 4.54 -61.25 16.04
CA GLU A 144 4.09 -62.20 17.08
C GLU A 144 3.58 -63.52 16.47
N GLN A 145 2.81 -63.44 15.38
CA GLN A 145 2.34 -64.62 14.65
C GLN A 145 3.50 -65.42 14.05
N SER A 146 4.46 -64.75 13.41
CA SER A 146 5.63 -65.42 12.82
C SER A 146 6.49 -66.14 13.88
N GLN A 147 6.64 -65.55 15.06
CA GLN A 147 7.38 -66.17 16.17
C GLN A 147 6.66 -67.39 16.74
N SER A 148 5.33 -67.31 16.89
CA SER A 148 4.53 -68.41 17.46
C SER A 148 4.39 -69.60 16.50
N ILE A 149 4.35 -69.37 15.18
CA ILE A 149 4.36 -70.42 14.16
C ILE A 149 5.68 -71.20 14.17
N SER A 150 6.81 -70.53 14.42
CA SER A 150 8.14 -71.17 14.42
C SER A 150 8.36 -72.16 15.58
N GLN A 151 7.45 -72.21 16.57
CA GLN A 151 7.61 -73.01 17.80
C GLN A 151 6.59 -74.16 17.97
N ARG A 152 5.67 -74.40 17.02
CA ARG A 152 4.66 -75.46 17.13
C ARG A 152 4.56 -76.32 15.87
N GLU A 153 4.43 -77.64 16.05
CA GLU A 153 3.82 -78.50 15.04
C GLU A 153 2.33 -78.12 14.97
N LEU A 154 1.95 -77.34 13.96
CA LEU A 154 0.57 -76.87 13.75
C LEU A 154 -0.27 -77.98 13.13
N SER A 155 -1.53 -78.11 13.56
CA SER A 155 -2.48 -79.00 12.88
C SER A 155 -2.91 -78.42 11.52
N ASP A 156 -3.36 -79.28 10.61
CA ASP A 156 -3.85 -78.85 9.29
C ASP A 156 -4.95 -77.77 9.37
N ASP A 157 -5.86 -77.87 10.36
CA ASP A 157 -6.90 -76.86 10.59
C ASP A 157 -6.32 -75.49 11.01
N GLN A 158 -5.25 -75.49 11.83
CA GLN A 158 -4.55 -74.26 12.22
C GLN A 158 -3.81 -73.63 11.04
N ILE A 159 -3.29 -74.45 10.11
CA ILE A 159 -2.67 -73.98 8.88
C ILE A 159 -3.69 -73.30 7.97
N VAL A 160 -4.88 -73.89 7.79
CA VAL A 160 -5.96 -73.29 6.99
C VAL A 160 -6.41 -71.96 7.59
N GLN A 161 -6.61 -71.91 8.91
CA GLN A 161 -7.01 -70.67 9.58
C GLN A 161 -5.95 -69.57 9.46
N ALA A 162 -4.66 -69.92 9.52
CA ALA A 162 -3.56 -68.98 9.30
C ALA A 162 -3.52 -68.45 7.85
N ILE A 163 -3.75 -69.32 6.86
CA ILE A 163 -3.78 -68.94 5.44
C ILE A 163 -4.93 -67.95 5.16
N ASP A 164 -6.12 -68.19 5.72
CA ASP A 164 -7.27 -67.29 5.57
C ASP A 164 -6.97 -65.91 6.19
N GLN A 165 -6.34 -65.90 7.37
CA GLN A 165 -5.97 -64.68 8.06
C GLN A 165 -4.91 -63.88 7.28
N ILE A 166 -3.88 -64.54 6.74
CA ILE A 166 -2.87 -63.93 5.87
C ILE A 166 -3.52 -63.36 4.60
N THR A 167 -4.46 -64.10 4.00
CA THR A 167 -5.18 -63.67 2.80
C THR A 167 -6.01 -62.41 3.06
N GLN A 168 -6.67 -62.34 4.21
CA GLN A 168 -7.43 -61.17 4.64
C GLN A 168 -6.49 -59.97 4.85
N ASN A 169 -5.38 -60.15 5.58
CA ASN A 169 -4.39 -59.11 5.83
C ASN A 169 -3.81 -58.55 4.51
N ASN A 170 -3.50 -59.41 3.54
CA ASN A 170 -3.01 -58.99 2.23
C ASN A 170 -4.03 -58.14 1.44
N ARG A 171 -5.33 -58.43 1.55
CA ARG A 171 -6.37 -57.57 0.94
C ARG A 171 -6.43 -56.21 1.60
N ASP A 172 -6.33 -56.16 2.93
CA ASP A 172 -6.42 -54.91 3.66
C ASP A 172 -5.17 -54.05 3.46
N PHE A 173 -3.98 -54.66 3.37
CA PHE A 173 -2.75 -53.98 2.97
C PHE A 173 -2.87 -53.35 1.57
N LYS A 174 -3.43 -54.08 0.59
CA LYS A 174 -3.67 -53.54 -0.75
C LYS A 174 -4.60 -52.33 -0.75
N LYS A 175 -5.68 -52.36 0.04
CA LYS A 175 -6.58 -51.20 0.19
C LYS A 175 -5.88 -50.02 0.88
N LEU A 176 -4.98 -50.28 1.81
CA LEU A 176 -4.19 -49.24 2.47
C LEU A 176 -3.25 -48.57 1.46
N GLN A 177 -2.56 -49.36 0.63
CA GLN A 177 -1.69 -48.87 -0.43
C GLN A 177 -2.46 -47.97 -1.41
N GLU A 178 -3.65 -48.39 -1.85
CA GLU A 178 -4.49 -47.56 -2.72
C GLU A 178 -4.89 -46.21 -2.09
N LYS A 179 -5.02 -46.14 -0.76
CA LYS A 179 -5.28 -44.87 -0.06
C LYS A 179 -4.04 -44.00 0.04
N ILE A 180 -2.87 -44.59 0.26
CA ILE A 180 -1.57 -43.88 0.27
C ILE A 180 -1.34 -43.22 -1.09
N ASP A 181 -1.50 -43.97 -2.18
CA ASP A 181 -1.33 -43.44 -3.55
C ASP A 181 -2.29 -42.27 -3.86
N GLN A 182 -3.50 -42.28 -3.29
CA GLN A 182 -4.46 -41.18 -3.43
C GLN A 182 -4.04 -39.94 -2.62
N LEU A 183 -3.50 -40.13 -1.43
CA LEU A 183 -3.00 -39.04 -0.58
C LEU A 183 -1.78 -38.37 -1.22
N GLU A 184 -0.81 -39.14 -1.72
CA GLU A 184 0.38 -38.60 -2.42
C GLU A 184 0.00 -37.72 -3.62
N LYS A 185 -1.01 -38.13 -4.40
CA LYS A 185 -1.55 -37.31 -5.50
C LYS A 185 -2.18 -36.01 -5.01
N SER A 186 -2.84 -36.03 -3.85
CA SER A 186 -3.44 -34.81 -3.28
C SER A 186 -2.38 -33.85 -2.73
N ASP A 187 -1.30 -34.36 -2.12
CA ASP A 187 -0.18 -33.55 -1.63
C ASP A 187 0.59 -32.86 -2.75
N ALA A 188 0.83 -33.56 -3.86
CA ALA A 188 1.46 -32.95 -5.04
C ALA A 188 0.66 -31.75 -5.57
N LYS A 189 -0.67 -31.85 -5.57
CA LYS A 189 -1.56 -30.76 -5.98
C LYS A 189 -1.52 -29.58 -5.01
N ILE A 190 -1.43 -29.85 -3.70
CA ILE A 190 -1.32 -28.80 -2.67
C ILE A 190 -0.01 -28.03 -2.84
N LEU A 191 1.11 -28.72 -3.11
CA LEU A 191 2.39 -28.07 -3.36
C LEU A 191 2.36 -27.13 -4.58
N GLU A 192 1.70 -27.56 -5.66
CA GLU A 192 1.52 -26.75 -6.86
C GLU A 192 0.70 -25.49 -6.57
N ASP A 193 -0.43 -25.64 -5.86
CA ASP A 193 -1.28 -24.52 -5.43
C ASP A 193 -0.51 -23.55 -4.51
N GLN A 194 0.33 -24.05 -3.58
CA GLN A 194 1.17 -23.23 -2.72
C GLN A 194 2.22 -22.45 -3.53
N SER A 195 2.90 -23.09 -4.48
CA SER A 195 3.90 -22.43 -5.34
C SER A 195 3.29 -21.28 -6.14
N PHE A 196 2.07 -21.46 -6.65
CA PHE A 196 1.33 -20.41 -7.35
C PHE A 196 1.03 -19.22 -6.42
N MET A 197 0.54 -19.49 -5.21
CA MET A 197 0.20 -18.47 -4.22
C MET A 197 1.41 -17.64 -3.80
N THR A 198 2.56 -18.29 -3.53
CA THR A 198 3.80 -17.58 -3.14
C THR A 198 4.23 -16.59 -4.23
N LYS A 199 4.21 -16.99 -5.51
CA LYS A 199 4.58 -16.11 -6.62
C LYS A 199 3.65 -14.90 -6.75
N GLU A 200 2.34 -15.08 -6.55
CA GLU A 200 1.39 -13.98 -6.62
C GLU A 200 1.54 -13.02 -5.42
N VAL A 201 1.84 -13.55 -4.22
CA VAL A 201 2.16 -12.73 -3.04
C VAL A 201 3.43 -11.93 -3.27
N GLU A 202 4.50 -12.52 -3.79
CA GLU A 202 5.74 -11.79 -4.13
C GLU A 202 5.47 -10.68 -5.16
N LYS A 203 4.67 -10.98 -6.18
CA LYS A 203 4.28 -10.00 -7.19
C LYS A 203 3.50 -8.83 -6.58
N LEU A 204 2.51 -9.12 -5.73
CA LEU A 204 1.75 -8.07 -5.03
C LEU A 204 2.64 -7.27 -4.08
N ASN A 205 3.57 -7.92 -3.38
CA ASN A 205 4.47 -7.24 -2.46
C ASN A 205 5.41 -6.29 -3.21
N SER A 206 5.96 -6.73 -4.35
CA SER A 206 6.75 -5.85 -5.23
C SER A 206 5.93 -4.67 -5.74
N PHE A 207 4.65 -4.87 -6.09
CA PHE A 207 3.77 -3.79 -6.54
C PHE A 207 3.44 -2.80 -5.43
N VAL A 208 3.16 -3.26 -4.21
CA VAL A 208 2.82 -2.40 -3.07
C VAL A 208 4.04 -1.59 -2.65
N ILE A 209 5.19 -2.25 -2.47
CA ILE A 209 6.44 -1.57 -2.10
C ILE A 209 6.77 -0.49 -3.13
N ASN A 210 6.67 -0.80 -4.42
CA ASN A 210 6.98 0.11 -5.52
C ASN A 210 6.01 1.29 -5.68
N ASN A 211 4.87 1.30 -4.99
CA ASN A 211 3.87 2.39 -5.06
C ASN A 211 3.74 3.16 -3.74
N GLU A 212 4.61 2.89 -2.75
CA GLU A 212 4.61 3.61 -1.49
C GLU A 212 5.14 5.04 -1.68
N GLU A 213 4.34 6.04 -1.32
CA GLU A 213 4.75 7.45 -1.30
C GLU A 213 5.62 7.68 -0.07
N ILE A 214 6.89 8.01 -0.30
CA ILE A 214 7.90 8.26 0.72
C ILE A 214 8.28 9.73 0.73
N LYS A 215 8.53 10.27 1.92
CA LYS A 215 9.08 11.61 2.09
C LYS A 215 10.59 11.55 2.16
N VAL A 216 11.25 12.15 1.17
CA VAL A 216 12.71 12.21 1.07
C VAL A 216 13.17 13.59 1.56
N TYR A 217 14.12 13.60 2.50
CA TYR A 217 14.75 14.84 2.97
C TYR A 217 16.02 15.13 2.18
N VAL A 218 16.11 16.36 1.69
CA VAL A 218 17.18 16.86 0.86
C VAL A 218 17.93 17.94 1.63
N ASP A 219 19.26 17.80 1.75
CA ASP A 219 20.16 18.80 2.31
C ASP A 219 21.05 19.40 1.20
N VAL A 220 20.84 20.68 0.93
CA VAL A 220 21.56 21.44 -0.09
C VAL A 220 22.76 22.16 0.55
N ARG A 221 23.93 22.16 -0.11
CA ARG A 221 25.20 22.77 0.36
C ARG A 221 25.18 24.25 0.78
N GLY A 222 24.03 24.92 0.75
CA GLY A 222 23.77 26.26 1.29
C GLY A 222 23.05 26.27 2.65
N GLY A 223 22.84 25.11 3.29
CA GLY A 223 22.14 24.99 4.57
C GLY A 223 20.60 25.03 4.46
N ILE A 224 20.06 24.79 3.25
CA ILE A 224 18.63 24.74 3.00
C ILE A 224 18.22 23.27 2.97
N ASN A 225 17.36 22.90 3.92
CA ASN A 225 16.74 21.57 3.96
C ASN A 225 15.30 21.67 3.51
N PHE A 226 14.90 20.81 2.58
CA PHE A 226 13.52 20.66 2.17
C PHE A 226 13.16 19.19 1.98
N SER A 227 11.87 18.90 1.81
CA SER A 227 11.37 17.54 1.65
C SER A 227 10.60 17.39 0.36
N VAL A 228 10.82 16.29 -0.35
CA VAL A 228 10.11 15.93 -1.59
C VAL A 228 9.33 14.65 -1.36
N ILE A 229 8.10 14.58 -1.89
CA ILE A 229 7.33 13.33 -1.91
C ILE A 229 7.71 12.58 -3.19
N ALA A 230 8.23 11.38 -3.03
CA ALA A 230 8.66 10.51 -4.11
C ALA A 230 8.04 9.12 -3.93
N THR A 231 8.07 8.28 -4.95
CA THR A 231 7.70 6.86 -4.81
C THR A 231 8.96 6.01 -4.76
N SER A 232 8.97 4.91 -3.99
CA SER A 232 10.16 4.02 -3.90
C SER A 232 10.65 3.49 -5.26
N ALA A 233 9.75 3.32 -6.24
CA ALA A 233 10.09 2.93 -7.62
C ALA A 233 10.52 4.11 -8.52
N GLN A 234 10.48 5.33 -8.02
CA GLN A 234 10.93 6.50 -8.76
C GLN A 234 12.45 6.41 -8.97
N THR A 235 12.88 6.65 -10.21
CA THR A 235 14.31 6.70 -10.54
C THR A 235 14.98 7.93 -9.93
N ILE A 236 16.28 7.82 -9.65
CA ILE A 236 17.06 8.94 -9.15
C ILE A 236 17.05 10.12 -10.14
N GLY A 237 17.07 9.86 -11.45
CA GLY A 237 16.93 10.91 -12.47
C GLY A 237 15.59 11.66 -12.39
N ASN A 238 14.49 10.96 -12.11
CA ASN A 238 13.18 11.59 -11.91
C ASN A 238 13.14 12.39 -10.59
N LEU A 239 13.77 11.88 -9.52
CA LEU A 239 13.89 12.61 -8.27
C LEU A 239 14.69 13.91 -8.43
N LYS A 240 15.83 13.87 -9.16
CA LYS A 240 16.60 15.09 -9.49
C LYS A 240 15.77 16.12 -10.27
N SER A 241 14.94 15.66 -11.21
CA SER A 241 14.06 16.53 -11.98
C SER A 241 13.02 17.21 -11.08
N GLN A 242 12.46 16.49 -10.12
CA GLN A 242 11.50 17.03 -9.15
C GLN A 242 12.16 18.03 -8.17
N ILE A 243 13.38 17.74 -7.71
CA ILE A 243 14.18 18.65 -6.90
C ILE A 243 14.52 19.93 -7.67
N LYS A 244 14.85 19.82 -8.96
CA LYS A 244 15.07 20.97 -9.85
C LYS A 244 13.82 21.85 -9.98
N GLU A 245 12.65 21.25 -10.07
CA GLU A 245 11.39 21.97 -10.18
C GLU A 245 11.07 22.77 -8.90
N GLU A 246 11.37 22.21 -7.72
CA GLU A 246 11.18 22.86 -6.43
C GLU A 246 12.22 23.95 -6.12
N LEU A 247 13.50 23.73 -6.47
CA LEU A 247 14.58 24.68 -6.21
C LEU A 247 14.73 25.76 -7.29
N GLY A 248 14.26 25.50 -8.52
CA GLY A 248 14.47 26.37 -9.68
C GLY A 248 15.93 26.44 -10.18
N CYS A 249 16.80 25.58 -9.67
CA CYS A 249 18.23 25.50 -9.99
C CYS A 249 18.55 24.23 -10.78
N ASP A 250 19.57 24.24 -11.64
CA ASP A 250 19.92 23.03 -12.40
C ASP A 250 20.68 22.01 -11.54
N VAL A 251 19.99 20.94 -11.17
CA VAL A 251 20.51 19.88 -10.29
C VAL A 251 21.01 18.66 -11.09
N ALA A 252 20.79 18.64 -12.41
CA ALA A 252 21.12 17.51 -13.27
C ALA A 252 22.64 17.20 -13.29
N SER A 253 23.49 18.20 -13.04
CA SER A 253 24.95 18.05 -12.98
C SER A 253 25.49 17.67 -11.60
N GLU A 254 24.65 17.63 -10.56
CA GLU A 254 25.09 17.40 -9.19
C GLU A 254 24.98 15.92 -8.78
N ILE A 255 25.91 15.51 -7.92
CA ILE A 255 26.03 14.15 -7.42
C ILE A 255 25.22 14.04 -6.14
N LEU A 256 24.11 13.31 -6.22
CA LEU A 256 23.35 12.94 -5.03
C LEU A 256 24.08 11.85 -4.25
N THR A 257 24.14 12.01 -2.93
CA THR A 257 24.70 10.99 -2.05
C THR A 257 23.74 10.60 -0.93
N TYR A 258 23.73 9.31 -0.59
CA TYR A 258 22.94 8.76 0.51
C TYR A 258 23.80 7.76 1.28
N ASN A 259 23.96 7.97 2.60
CA ASN A 259 24.81 7.12 3.45
C ASN A 259 26.24 6.88 2.88
N GLY A 260 26.78 7.85 2.16
CA GLY A 260 28.10 7.75 1.51
C GLY A 260 28.12 7.05 0.15
N TYR A 261 26.97 6.58 -0.36
CA TYR A 261 26.84 6.05 -1.72
C TYR A 261 26.44 7.16 -2.69
N VAL A 262 27.04 7.16 -3.88
CA VAL A 262 26.62 8.00 -5.00
C VAL A 262 25.38 7.37 -5.64
N LEU A 263 24.35 8.17 -5.84
CA LEU A 263 23.10 7.75 -6.46
C LEU A 263 23.18 7.95 -7.98
N GLU A 264 23.07 6.86 -8.75
CA GLU A 264 23.03 6.91 -10.21
C GLU A 264 21.61 7.00 -10.76
N ASP A 265 21.43 7.75 -11.85
CA ASP A 265 20.13 8.17 -12.39
C ASP A 265 19.23 7.01 -12.86
N GLU A 266 19.85 5.89 -13.26
CA GLU A 266 19.17 4.71 -13.81
C GLU A 266 18.55 3.81 -12.72
N PHE A 267 19.01 3.94 -11.47
CA PHE A 267 18.49 3.15 -10.35
C PHE A 267 17.30 3.83 -9.68
N ASN A 268 16.48 3.05 -9.00
CA ASN A 268 15.34 3.54 -8.23
C ASN A 268 15.71 3.78 -6.75
N LEU A 269 14.85 4.47 -6.01
CA LEU A 269 15.07 4.73 -4.58
C LEU A 269 15.11 3.45 -3.75
N HIS A 270 14.33 2.44 -4.14
CA HIS A 270 14.30 1.13 -3.50
C HIS A 270 15.65 0.38 -3.61
N ASP A 271 16.37 0.50 -4.72
CA ASP A 271 17.68 -0.14 -4.95
C ASP A 271 18.72 0.35 -3.92
N TYR A 272 18.54 1.56 -3.39
CA TYR A 272 19.37 2.14 -2.32
C TYR A 272 18.78 1.99 -0.91
N ASN A 273 17.69 1.21 -0.76
CA ASN A 273 16.92 1.05 0.47
C ASN A 273 16.37 2.38 1.04
N ILE A 274 16.05 3.33 0.17
CA ILE A 274 15.40 4.59 0.56
C ILE A 274 13.89 4.35 0.53
N CYS A 275 13.28 4.08 1.69
CA CYS A 275 11.88 3.71 1.87
C CYS A 275 11.27 4.27 3.17
N GLU A 276 9.95 4.12 3.37
CA GLU A 276 9.26 4.64 4.56
C GLU A 276 9.85 4.05 5.85
N GLY A 277 10.41 4.90 6.71
CA GLY A 277 11.09 4.51 7.96
C GLY A 277 12.62 4.55 7.92
N ASN A 278 13.24 4.60 6.73
CA ASN A 278 14.66 4.92 6.57
C ASN A 278 14.80 6.42 6.33
N GLU A 279 14.64 7.21 7.40
CA GLU A 279 14.88 8.66 7.42
C GLU A 279 16.37 8.95 7.16
N GLY A 280 16.78 8.90 5.90
CA GLY A 280 18.11 9.33 5.51
C GLY A 280 18.04 10.61 4.70
N ILE A 281 19.01 11.47 4.97
CA ILE A 281 19.18 12.75 4.30
C ILE A 281 19.95 12.45 3.01
N ILE A 282 19.35 12.80 1.87
CA ILE A 282 20.10 12.84 0.61
C ILE A 282 20.84 14.16 0.60
N THR A 283 22.16 14.08 0.50
CA THR A 283 23.04 15.25 0.54
C THR A 283 23.56 15.57 -0.85
N PHE A 284 23.55 16.87 -1.14
CA PHE A 284 24.17 17.52 -2.28
C PHE A 284 25.63 17.89 -1.98
#